data_AF-A0AAN8NRZ8-F1
#
_entry.id   AF-A0AAN8NRZ8-F1
#
_cell.length_a   1.000
_cell.length_b   1.000
_cell.length_c   1.000
_cell.angle_alpha   90.00
_cell.angle_beta   90.00
_cell.angle_gamma   90.00
#
_symmetry.space_group_name_H-M   'P 1'
#
loop_
_entity.id
_entity.type
_entity.pdbx_description
1 polymer ?
#
loop_
_entity_poly.entity_id
_entity_poly.type
_entity_poly.pdbx_seq_one_letter_code
_entity_poly.pdbx_strand_id
1 'polypeptide(L)'
;MNLSQFLNRVTPPEIQKTVKRSTTKTTAPAHPREYLADLTPWTGIDEDIKKLLDPHLNHSSRRFLRTAEVIEDKADTKSVCGNESDVVALGGTIYEDPTLAILREVFSIRCDFANHRATNNIGDPDRVFYVFNDQVTKSRAKFLMEWKTPWALKTPTNIITHFNRQRENRNDKIVKAISQLYGYMTFNNLIHGGLCNYEALYLLRRTGDTGLQITRPFLYSERGIRGPIAALTYICHYSATKESFHYSPVAGGPPGVHTFVLDDLEIEGTWDKDIRVPWTNMNLRLYNAISKNIASVMSGEVVPRQGTIFKYQKTAFFKVYDITQPSNLEAADAEIKSYTDLKALQGKYIPMLYAAGATLKSLKFLVLEDCGKTASDENIDRSFWGHAQKAIDALHARGRVHGDLKLENFAVSNGIVRLIDLGACRPAPEADRSEERSSLCLLKGDWEEKQVDGAD
;
A
#
# COMPACT_ATOMS: atom_id res chain seq x y z
N MET A 1 36.14 2.65 8.93
CA MET A 1 35.98 3.10 7.54
C MET A 1 35.18 4.38 7.55
N ASN A 2 35.59 5.41 6.80
CA ASN A 2 34.82 6.66 6.72
C ASN A 2 33.70 6.58 5.67
N LEU A 3 32.77 7.53 5.68
CA LEU A 3 31.62 7.57 4.78
C LEU A 3 32.04 7.64 3.30
N SER A 4 33.07 8.43 2.96
CA SER A 4 33.57 8.51 1.59
C SER A 4 34.09 7.15 1.09
N GLN A 5 34.87 6.45 1.89
CA GLN A 5 35.32 5.09 1.60
C GLN A 5 34.15 4.12 1.47
N PHE A 6 33.15 4.23 2.35
CA PHE A 6 31.95 3.39 2.31
C PHE A 6 31.17 3.55 1.00
N LEU A 7 30.87 4.77 0.60
CA LEU A 7 30.13 5.08 -0.64
C LEU A 7 30.89 4.67 -1.91
N ASN A 8 32.22 4.61 -1.86
CA ASN A 8 33.04 4.12 -2.98
C ASN A 8 33.19 2.60 -2.97
N ARG A 9 33.15 1.97 -1.80
CA ARG A 9 33.34 0.52 -1.64
C ARG A 9 32.11 -0.27 -2.05
N VAL A 10 30.90 0.18 -1.67
CA VAL A 10 29.67 -0.53 -2.03
C VAL A 10 29.46 -0.51 -3.54
N THR A 11 29.62 -1.69 -4.15
CA THR A 11 29.50 -1.88 -5.60
C THR A 11 28.34 -2.85 -5.89
N PRO A 12 27.31 -2.41 -6.63
CA PRO A 12 26.27 -3.30 -7.10
C PRO A 12 26.87 -4.35 -8.06
N PRO A 13 26.61 -5.66 -7.86
CA PRO A 13 27.01 -6.68 -8.82
C PRO A 13 26.19 -6.57 -10.12
N GLU A 14 26.72 -7.11 -11.21
CA GLU A 14 25.91 -7.30 -12.43
C GLU A 14 24.87 -8.39 -12.18
N ILE A 15 23.62 -8.19 -12.64
CA ILE A 15 22.57 -9.19 -12.48
C ILE A 15 22.79 -10.34 -13.46
N GLN A 16 22.92 -11.55 -12.93
CA GLN A 16 22.91 -12.78 -13.70
C GLN A 16 21.47 -13.25 -13.87
N LYS A 17 20.90 -13.02 -15.06
CA LYS A 17 19.54 -13.42 -15.35
C LYS A 17 19.44 -14.94 -15.49
N THR A 18 18.59 -15.57 -14.68
CA THR A 18 18.25 -16.99 -14.88
C THR A 18 17.06 -17.14 -15.81
N VAL A 19 17.05 -18.23 -16.58
CA VAL A 19 15.90 -18.62 -17.42
C VAL A 19 14.82 -19.23 -16.53
N LYS A 20 14.17 -18.42 -15.69
CA LYS A 20 12.86 -18.74 -15.14
C LYS A 20 11.84 -17.80 -15.77
N ARG A 21 10.79 -18.37 -16.35
CA ARG A 21 9.65 -17.59 -16.87
C ARG A 21 9.02 -16.85 -15.69
N SER A 22 8.87 -15.53 -15.83
CA SER A 22 8.08 -14.69 -14.93
C SER A 22 6.71 -15.33 -14.71
N THR A 23 6.41 -15.74 -13.47
CA THR A 23 5.11 -16.27 -13.08
C THR A 23 4.12 -15.17 -12.68
N THR A 24 4.57 -13.93 -12.52
CA THR A 24 3.69 -12.79 -12.25
C THR A 24 2.95 -12.38 -13.52
N LYS A 25 1.62 -12.54 -13.51
CA LYS A 25 0.71 -11.88 -14.47
C LYS A 25 1.10 -10.40 -14.53
N THR A 26 1.28 -9.88 -15.74
CA THR A 26 1.74 -8.50 -15.96
C THR A 26 0.77 -7.52 -15.30
N THR A 27 1.29 -6.52 -14.58
CA THR A 27 0.46 -5.44 -14.03
C THR A 27 -0.35 -4.79 -15.15
N ALA A 28 -1.66 -4.69 -14.94
CA ALA A 28 -2.52 -3.91 -15.79
C ALA A 28 -2.13 -2.43 -15.65
N PRO A 29 -2.24 -1.62 -16.72
CA PRO A 29 -1.87 -0.21 -16.65
C PRO A 29 -2.63 0.51 -15.52
N ALA A 30 -1.89 1.01 -14.53
CA ALA A 30 -2.39 2.04 -13.64
C ALA A 30 -2.49 3.34 -14.43
N HIS A 31 -3.69 3.90 -14.57
CA HIS A 31 -3.88 5.21 -15.17
C HIS A 31 -4.34 6.24 -14.14
N PRO A 32 -3.51 6.60 -13.15
CA PRO A 32 -3.99 7.46 -12.09
C PRO A 32 -4.42 8.84 -12.58
N ARG A 33 -4.07 9.34 -13.79
CA ARG A 33 -4.63 10.59 -14.34
C ARG A 33 -4.54 10.72 -15.86
N GLU A 34 -5.60 11.28 -16.46
CA GLU A 34 -5.58 11.98 -17.76
C GLU A 34 -4.93 13.39 -17.66
N TYR A 35 -4.37 13.72 -16.49
CA TYR A 35 -4.02 15.09 -16.06
C TYR A 35 -2.57 15.23 -15.56
N LEU A 36 -1.68 14.25 -15.75
CA LEU A 36 -0.27 14.51 -15.48
C LEU A 36 0.24 15.52 -16.52
N ALA A 37 0.75 16.66 -16.06
CA ALA A 37 1.41 17.60 -16.95
C ALA A 37 2.69 16.99 -17.52
N ASP A 38 3.38 17.74 -18.39
CA ASP A 38 4.66 17.27 -18.92
C ASP A 38 5.65 16.99 -17.78
N LEU A 39 6.34 15.85 -17.90
CA LEU A 39 7.44 15.50 -17.02
C LEU A 39 8.56 16.50 -17.26
N THR A 40 9.06 17.11 -16.17
CA THR A 40 10.10 18.15 -16.24
C THR A 40 11.35 17.74 -15.47
N PRO A 41 12.52 18.31 -15.77
CA PRO A 41 13.74 17.98 -15.03
C PRO A 41 13.70 18.54 -13.60
N TRP A 42 14.14 17.73 -12.63
CA TRP A 42 14.50 18.21 -11.29
C TRP A 42 15.95 18.68 -11.31
N THR A 43 16.15 19.99 -11.46
CA THR A 43 17.47 20.62 -11.42
C THR A 43 17.93 20.87 -9.97
N GLY A 44 19.25 20.82 -9.73
CA GLY A 44 19.86 21.17 -8.44
C GLY A 44 20.00 20.03 -7.43
N ILE A 45 19.42 18.84 -7.68
CA ILE A 45 19.49 17.74 -6.70
C ILE A 45 20.93 17.30 -6.39
N ASP A 46 21.84 17.33 -7.38
CA ASP A 46 23.23 16.95 -7.17
C ASP A 46 23.92 17.86 -6.13
N GLU A 47 23.61 19.16 -6.16
CA GLU A 47 24.13 20.12 -5.18
C GLU A 47 23.46 19.95 -3.81
N ASP A 48 22.18 19.59 -3.77
CA ASP A 48 21.50 19.28 -2.51
C ASP A 48 22.08 18.03 -1.83
N ILE A 49 22.37 16.97 -2.60
CA ILE A 49 23.04 15.76 -2.11
C ILE A 49 24.43 16.12 -1.56
N LYS A 50 25.19 16.89 -2.34
CA LYS A 50 26.53 17.33 -1.96
C LYS A 50 26.50 18.15 -0.67
N LYS A 51 25.61 19.15 -0.59
CA LYS A 51 25.43 19.98 0.60
C LYS A 51 25.08 19.18 1.85
N LEU A 52 24.31 18.10 1.70
CA LEU A 52 23.96 17.21 2.80
C LEU A 52 25.14 16.34 3.23
N LEU A 53 25.87 15.72 2.29
CA LEU A 53 26.81 14.65 2.60
C LEU A 53 28.27 15.10 2.76
N ASP A 54 28.70 16.16 2.06
CA ASP A 54 30.09 16.67 2.11
C ASP A 54 30.60 16.91 3.54
N PRO A 55 29.81 17.54 4.45
CA PRO A 55 30.25 17.77 5.83
C PRO A 55 30.53 16.48 6.62
N HIS A 56 30.02 15.34 6.15
CA HIS A 56 30.06 14.06 6.86
C HIS A 56 30.95 13.01 6.18
N LEU A 57 31.62 13.34 5.06
CA LEU A 57 32.44 12.37 4.31
C LEU A 57 33.58 11.75 5.14
N ASN A 58 34.09 12.48 6.13
CA ASN A 58 35.13 12.01 7.05
C ASN A 58 34.58 11.28 8.29
N HIS A 59 33.25 11.23 8.47
CA HIS A 59 32.63 10.50 9.58
C HIS A 59 32.98 9.01 9.49
N SER A 60 33.52 8.47 10.57
CA SER A 60 33.97 7.08 10.65
C SER A 60 33.07 6.25 11.55
N SER A 61 32.55 5.14 11.03
CA SER A 61 31.79 4.16 11.81
C SER A 61 32.30 2.75 11.54
N ARG A 62 32.30 1.91 12.57
CA ARG A 62 32.51 0.46 12.43
C ARG A 62 31.36 -0.21 11.67
N ARG A 63 30.16 0.37 11.74
CA ARG A 63 28.98 -0.17 11.07
C ARG A 63 29.11 -0.10 9.55
N PHE A 64 29.69 0.97 9.01
CA PHE A 64 29.97 1.05 7.58
C PHE A 64 30.84 -0.10 7.09
N LEU A 65 31.88 -0.47 7.86
CA LEU A 65 32.76 -1.59 7.50
C LEU A 65 31.97 -2.90 7.48
N ARG A 66 31.24 -3.17 8.57
CA ARG A 66 30.44 -4.40 8.68
C ARG A 66 29.36 -4.50 7.61
N THR A 67 28.69 -3.39 7.29
CA THR A 67 27.67 -3.36 6.22
C THR A 67 28.30 -3.62 4.86
N ALA A 68 29.46 -3.04 4.55
CA ALA A 68 30.16 -3.31 3.30
C ALA A 68 30.58 -4.79 3.18
N GLU A 69 31.14 -5.38 4.24
CA GLU A 69 31.53 -6.80 4.27
C GLU A 69 30.32 -7.73 4.05
N VAL A 70 29.19 -7.45 4.69
CA VAL A 70 27.95 -8.22 4.49
C VAL A 70 27.42 -8.10 3.06
N ILE A 71 27.58 -6.93 2.44
CA ILE A 71 27.17 -6.72 1.06
C ILE A 71 28.07 -7.48 0.10
N GLU A 72 29.39 -7.43 0.29
CA GLU A 72 30.36 -8.17 -0.51
C GLU A 72 30.10 -9.68 -0.46
N ASP A 73 29.84 -10.23 0.74
CA ASP A 73 29.48 -11.65 0.92
C ASP A 73 28.18 -12.04 0.22
N LYS A 74 27.18 -11.15 0.23
CA LYS A 74 25.86 -11.42 -0.36
C LYS A 74 25.74 -11.07 -1.83
N ALA A 75 26.60 -10.21 -2.37
CA ALA A 75 26.50 -9.69 -3.73
C ALA A 75 26.57 -10.84 -4.75
N ASP A 76 27.53 -11.74 -4.60
CA ASP A 76 27.72 -12.86 -5.52
C ASP A 76 26.55 -13.84 -5.47
N THR A 77 26.12 -14.22 -4.26
CA THR A 77 25.04 -15.21 -4.07
C THR A 77 23.66 -14.69 -4.49
N LYS A 78 23.41 -13.38 -4.35
CA LYS A 78 22.13 -12.75 -4.69
C LYS A 78 22.07 -12.13 -6.10
N SER A 79 23.19 -12.05 -6.82
CA SER A 79 23.25 -11.51 -8.18
C SER A 79 22.41 -12.33 -9.19
N VAL A 80 22.09 -13.58 -8.85
CA VAL A 80 21.30 -14.49 -9.66
C VAL A 80 19.81 -14.18 -9.48
N CYS A 81 19.24 -13.40 -10.40
CA CYS A 81 17.82 -12.99 -10.35
C CYS A 81 17.01 -13.64 -11.49
N GLY A 82 15.86 -14.23 -11.15
CA GLY A 82 14.90 -14.79 -12.11
C GLY A 82 13.62 -13.95 -12.25
N ASN A 83 13.28 -13.15 -11.24
CA ASN A 83 12.04 -12.38 -11.20
C ASN A 83 12.22 -11.02 -10.48
N GLU A 84 11.13 -10.25 -10.39
CA GLU A 84 11.10 -8.93 -9.75
C GLU A 84 11.37 -8.99 -8.24
N SER A 85 10.85 -10.00 -7.53
CA SER A 85 11.12 -10.20 -6.10
C SER A 85 12.60 -10.43 -5.82
N ASP A 86 13.31 -11.16 -6.69
CA ASP A 86 14.76 -11.37 -6.55
C ASP A 86 15.52 -10.05 -6.71
N VAL A 87 15.14 -9.23 -7.70
CA VAL A 87 15.73 -7.91 -7.94
C VAL A 87 15.46 -6.95 -6.78
N VAL A 88 14.24 -6.95 -6.24
CA VAL A 88 13.89 -6.16 -5.04
C VAL A 88 14.72 -6.59 -3.84
N ALA A 89 14.90 -7.90 -3.63
CA ALA A 89 15.69 -8.42 -2.51
C ALA A 89 17.19 -8.08 -2.63
N LEU A 90 17.75 -8.14 -3.83
CA LEU A 90 19.11 -7.68 -4.12
C LEU A 90 19.21 -6.16 -3.93
N GLY A 91 18.29 -5.40 -4.52
CA GLY A 91 18.21 -3.95 -4.39
C GLY A 91 18.13 -3.46 -2.95
N GLY A 92 17.38 -4.16 -2.09
CA GLY A 92 17.34 -3.92 -0.66
C GLY A 92 18.71 -4.07 0.00
N THR A 93 19.43 -5.14 -0.36
CA THR A 93 20.78 -5.40 0.19
C THR A 93 21.80 -4.35 -0.28
N ILE A 94 21.73 -3.94 -1.55
CA ILE A 94 22.77 -3.10 -2.18
C ILE A 94 22.52 -1.60 -1.99
N TYR A 95 21.26 -1.16 -1.98
CA TYR A 95 20.93 0.27 -1.95
C TYR A 95 20.26 0.68 -0.63
N GLU A 96 19.30 -0.10 -0.15
CA GLU A 96 18.52 0.26 1.03
C GLU A 96 19.35 0.06 2.31
N ASP A 97 20.00 -1.10 2.51
CA ASP A 97 20.81 -1.39 3.70
C ASP A 97 21.94 -0.37 3.94
N PRO A 98 22.75 0.01 2.92
CA PRO A 98 23.71 1.12 3.07
C PRO A 98 23.07 2.44 3.41
N THR A 99 21.94 2.77 2.78
CA THR A 99 21.22 4.00 3.06
C THR A 99 20.77 4.05 4.52
N LEU A 100 20.21 2.95 5.04
CA LEU A 100 19.82 2.83 6.45
C LEU A 100 21.03 2.94 7.39
N ALA A 101 22.17 2.37 7.03
CA ALA A 101 23.41 2.52 7.80
C ALA A 101 23.83 3.99 7.86
N ILE A 102 23.80 4.73 6.76
CA ILE A 102 24.17 6.15 6.73
C ILE A 102 23.16 6.99 7.53
N LEU A 103 21.86 6.78 7.34
CA LEU A 103 20.81 7.50 8.06
C LEU A 103 20.91 7.33 9.58
N ARG A 104 21.23 6.12 10.04
CA ARG A 104 21.40 5.84 11.47
C ARG A 104 22.69 6.43 12.03
N GLU A 105 23.82 6.21 11.37
CA GLU A 105 25.13 6.56 11.92
C GLU A 105 25.45 8.05 11.80
N VAL A 106 25.06 8.68 10.69
CA VAL A 106 25.37 10.09 10.41
C VAL A 106 24.28 11.01 10.94
N PHE A 107 23.02 10.64 10.77
CA PHE A 107 21.89 11.52 11.02
C PHE A 107 21.03 11.11 12.23
N SER A 108 21.36 9.98 12.89
CA SER A 108 20.59 9.46 14.03
C SER A 108 19.10 9.23 13.72
N ILE A 109 18.76 8.95 12.45
CA ILE A 109 17.38 8.70 12.01
C ILE A 109 17.08 7.21 12.13
N ARG A 110 16.18 6.86 13.07
CA ARG A 110 15.65 5.50 13.21
C ARG A 110 14.59 5.25 12.14
N CYS A 111 14.97 4.51 11.10
CA CYS A 111 14.12 4.24 9.94
C CYS A 111 14.34 2.84 9.37
N ASP A 112 13.47 2.46 8.44
CA ASP A 112 13.56 1.19 7.71
C ASP A 112 12.89 1.27 6.32
N PHE A 113 13.19 0.26 5.48
CA PHE A 113 12.48 -0.06 4.25
C PHE A 113 11.76 -1.39 4.38
N ALA A 114 10.51 -1.44 3.94
CA ALA A 114 9.76 -2.69 3.92
C ALA A 114 8.83 -2.77 2.71
N ASN A 115 8.12 -3.88 2.57
CA ASN A 115 7.05 -4.00 1.58
C ASN A 115 5.85 -3.09 1.95
N HIS A 116 4.92 -2.91 1.01
CA HIS A 116 3.71 -2.10 1.19
C HIS A 116 2.82 -2.49 2.39
N ARG A 117 2.99 -3.64 3.03
CA ARG A 117 2.15 -4.08 4.17
C ARG A 117 2.65 -3.57 5.52
N ALA A 118 3.89 -3.09 5.57
CA ALA A 118 4.51 -2.60 6.79
C ALA A 118 3.96 -1.23 7.23
N THR A 119 3.42 -0.45 6.29
CA THR A 119 2.87 0.87 6.56
C THR A 119 1.40 0.98 6.17
N ASN A 120 0.73 1.95 6.75
CA ASN A 120 -0.66 2.29 6.47
C ASN A 120 -0.78 3.16 5.20
N ASN A 121 -0.31 2.65 4.08
CA ASN A 121 -0.34 3.34 2.79
C ASN A 121 -1.43 2.76 1.87
N ILE A 122 -1.97 3.57 0.97
CA ILE A 122 -2.93 3.18 -0.07
C ILE A 122 -2.17 2.72 -1.32
N GLY A 123 -2.65 1.66 -1.97
CA GLY A 123 -1.98 1.02 -3.11
C GLY A 123 -0.83 0.11 -2.71
N ASP A 124 -0.23 -0.56 -3.68
CA ASP A 124 0.79 -1.60 -3.49
C ASP A 124 2.13 -1.22 -4.12
N PRO A 125 2.83 -0.19 -3.61
CA PRO A 125 4.21 0.09 -4.01
C PRO A 125 5.14 -1.07 -3.61
N ASP A 126 6.20 -1.30 -4.38
CA ASP A 126 7.12 -2.40 -4.08
C ASP A 126 7.82 -2.23 -2.73
N ARG A 127 8.26 -1.00 -2.44
CA ARG A 127 8.97 -0.66 -1.21
C ARG A 127 8.47 0.65 -0.62
N VAL A 128 8.42 0.70 0.71
CA VAL A 128 8.04 1.88 1.49
C VAL A 128 9.15 2.19 2.49
N PHE A 129 9.53 3.46 2.56
CA PHE A 129 10.43 3.99 3.58
C PHE A 129 9.61 4.65 4.67
N TYR A 130 9.94 4.37 5.93
CA TYR A 130 9.27 4.96 7.09
C TYR A 130 10.25 5.19 8.24
N VAL A 131 9.85 6.08 9.16
CA VAL A 131 10.62 6.44 10.36
C VAL A 131 9.89 5.88 11.57
N PHE A 132 10.61 5.26 12.49
CA PHE A 132 10.02 4.74 13.73
C PHE A 132 9.62 5.91 14.64
N ASN A 133 8.34 5.97 15.01
CA ASN A 133 7.86 6.84 16.08
C ASN A 133 7.75 6.04 17.38
N ASP A 134 8.23 6.60 18.49
CA ASP A 134 8.30 5.92 19.79
C ASP A 134 6.93 5.59 20.43
N GLN A 135 5.79 5.91 19.79
CA GLN A 135 4.45 5.81 20.41
C GLN A 135 3.32 5.15 19.60
N VAL A 136 3.49 4.63 18.37
CA VAL A 136 2.31 4.13 17.59
C VAL A 136 2.56 2.86 16.75
N THR A 137 1.54 2.00 16.75
CA THR A 137 1.25 0.87 15.84
C THR A 137 1.31 1.31 14.37
N LYS A 138 2.39 0.90 13.67
CA LYS A 138 2.73 1.17 12.25
C LYS A 138 2.94 2.65 11.88
N SER A 139 4.16 2.95 11.42
CA SER A 139 4.55 4.29 10.97
C SER A 139 3.97 4.62 9.58
N ARG A 140 3.71 5.91 9.32
CA ARG A 140 3.30 6.37 7.98
C ARG A 140 4.49 6.32 7.03
N ALA A 141 4.24 5.92 5.78
CA ALA A 141 5.25 6.00 4.72
C ALA A 141 5.71 7.45 4.53
N LYS A 142 7.00 7.64 4.30
CA LYS A 142 7.65 8.93 4.03
C LYS A 142 8.15 9.04 2.60
N PHE A 143 8.45 7.91 1.97
CA PHE A 143 8.90 7.80 0.59
C PHE A 143 8.49 6.41 0.05
N LEU A 144 8.15 6.35 -1.23
CA LEU A 144 7.80 5.10 -1.92
C LEU A 144 8.82 4.83 -3.00
N MET A 145 9.10 3.56 -3.23
CA MET A 145 9.97 3.13 -4.30
C MET A 145 9.29 2.03 -5.09
N GLU A 146 9.15 2.28 -6.39
CA GLU A 146 8.71 1.32 -7.38
C GLU A 146 9.95 0.68 -8.00
N TRP A 147 10.01 -0.64 -7.93
CA TRP A 147 11.06 -1.45 -8.53
C TRP A 147 10.60 -2.00 -9.86
N LYS A 148 11.53 -2.13 -10.79
CA LYS A 148 11.32 -2.92 -12.02
C LYS A 148 12.58 -3.74 -12.29
N THR A 149 12.42 -4.83 -13.02
CA THR A 149 13.60 -5.56 -13.50
C THR A 149 14.23 -4.82 -14.68
N PRO A 150 15.57 -4.84 -14.84
CA PRO A 150 16.25 -4.20 -15.97
C PRO A 150 15.69 -4.63 -17.35
N TRP A 151 15.32 -5.91 -17.47
CA TRP A 151 14.74 -6.46 -18.69
C TRP A 151 13.26 -6.13 -18.88
N ALA A 152 12.50 -5.85 -17.80
CA ALA A 152 11.12 -5.40 -17.92
C ALA A 152 11.04 -3.92 -18.29
N LEU A 153 11.89 -3.07 -17.71
CA LEU A 153 11.92 -1.63 -17.93
C LEU A 153 13.30 -1.19 -18.45
N LYS A 154 13.47 -1.25 -19.77
CA LYS A 154 14.63 -0.67 -20.45
C LYS A 154 14.50 0.85 -20.46
N THR A 155 15.44 1.54 -19.83
CA THR A 155 15.40 3.00 -19.74
C THR A 155 15.98 3.65 -21.00
N PRO A 156 15.27 4.59 -21.64
CA PRO A 156 15.76 5.31 -22.81
C PRO A 156 16.82 6.31 -22.39
N THR A 157 17.61 6.79 -23.35
CA THR A 157 18.64 7.82 -23.11
C THR A 157 18.07 9.09 -22.48
N ASN A 158 16.83 9.47 -22.84
CA ASN A 158 16.14 10.62 -22.27
C ASN A 158 14.71 10.23 -21.87
N ILE A 159 14.54 9.88 -20.60
CA ILE A 159 13.26 9.43 -20.03
C ILE A 159 12.17 10.51 -20.10
N ILE A 160 12.55 11.78 -19.96
CA ILE A 160 11.63 12.92 -20.04
C ILE A 160 11.03 13.03 -21.44
N THR A 161 11.89 13.05 -22.46
CA THR A 161 11.47 13.15 -23.86
C THR A 161 10.63 11.94 -24.26
N HIS A 162 11.03 10.75 -23.83
CA HIS A 162 10.27 9.52 -24.09
C HIS A 162 8.88 9.58 -23.47
N PHE A 163 8.80 9.88 -22.16
CA PHE A 163 7.53 9.97 -21.44
C PHE A 163 6.59 10.99 -22.09
N ASN A 164 7.05 12.22 -22.33
CA ASN A 164 6.22 13.28 -22.89
C ASN A 164 5.72 12.96 -24.31
N ARG A 165 6.48 12.21 -25.11
CA ARG A 165 6.05 11.74 -26.44
C ARG A 165 5.08 10.56 -26.39
N GLN A 166 5.26 9.66 -25.42
CA GLN A 166 4.50 8.42 -25.32
C GLN A 166 3.36 8.48 -24.30
N ARG A 167 3.12 9.61 -23.62
CA ARG A 167 2.15 9.74 -22.53
C ARG A 167 0.73 9.25 -22.85
N GLU A 168 0.30 9.35 -24.12
CA GLU A 168 -1.01 8.85 -24.58
C GLU A 168 -0.99 7.34 -24.91
N ASN A 169 0.19 6.74 -25.05
CA ASN A 169 0.38 5.31 -25.31
C ASN A 169 0.24 4.51 -24.03
N ARG A 170 -0.96 3.97 -23.83
CA ARG A 170 -1.34 3.17 -22.66
C ARG A 170 -0.56 1.88 -22.48
N ASN A 171 0.17 1.42 -23.50
CA ASN A 171 0.97 0.21 -23.43
C ASN A 171 2.46 0.47 -23.14
N ASP A 172 2.89 1.72 -23.15
CA ASP A 172 4.27 2.08 -22.85
C ASP A 172 4.62 1.83 -21.37
N LYS A 173 5.70 1.07 -21.14
CA LYS A 173 6.06 0.62 -19.79
C LYS A 173 6.60 1.73 -18.89
N ILE A 174 7.26 2.74 -19.47
CA ILE A 174 7.80 3.88 -18.73
C ILE A 174 6.66 4.78 -18.31
N VAL A 175 5.73 5.04 -19.23
CA VAL A 175 4.51 5.80 -18.92
C VAL A 175 3.73 5.11 -17.81
N LYS A 176 3.55 3.78 -17.88
CA LYS A 176 2.92 3.00 -16.82
C LYS A 176 3.63 3.14 -15.47
N ALA A 177 4.95 2.89 -15.43
CA ALA A 177 5.70 2.90 -14.17
C ALA A 177 5.71 4.30 -13.51
N ILE A 178 5.93 5.36 -14.28
CA ILE A 178 5.91 6.74 -13.77
C ILE A 178 4.50 7.12 -13.32
N SER A 179 3.47 6.78 -14.10
CA SER A 179 2.09 7.08 -13.73
C SER A 179 1.71 6.33 -12.46
N GLN A 180 1.98 5.04 -12.36
CA GLN A 180 1.72 4.22 -11.17
C GLN A 180 2.37 4.81 -9.91
N LEU A 181 3.66 5.11 -9.95
CA LEU A 181 4.37 5.73 -8.85
C LEU A 181 3.74 7.08 -8.47
N TYR A 182 3.40 7.92 -9.45
CA TYR A 182 2.73 9.19 -9.22
C TYR A 182 1.34 9.01 -8.57
N GLY A 183 0.61 7.97 -8.96
CA GLY A 183 -0.65 7.55 -8.33
C GLY A 183 -0.44 7.27 -6.85
N TYR A 184 0.51 6.38 -6.52
CA TYR A 184 0.82 6.06 -5.12
C TYR A 184 1.29 7.27 -4.33
N MET A 185 2.15 8.12 -4.91
CA MET A 185 2.57 9.38 -4.29
C MET A 185 1.36 10.27 -3.99
N THR A 186 0.39 10.34 -4.90
CA THR A 186 -0.84 11.10 -4.65
C THR A 186 -1.68 10.46 -3.56
N PHE A 187 -2.01 9.17 -3.67
CA PHE A 187 -2.92 8.49 -2.74
C PHE A 187 -2.42 8.60 -1.30
N ASN A 188 -1.10 8.63 -1.12
CA ASN A 188 -0.44 8.70 0.17
C ASN A 188 -0.04 10.10 0.61
N ASN A 189 -0.41 11.15 -0.14
CA ASN A 189 -0.01 12.54 0.12
C ASN A 189 1.51 12.71 0.25
N LEU A 190 2.28 12.01 -0.59
CA LEU A 190 3.74 12.07 -0.62
C LEU A 190 4.22 12.99 -1.73
N ILE A 191 5.29 13.73 -1.43
CA ILE A 191 5.96 14.63 -2.38
C ILE A 191 6.96 13.86 -3.25
N HIS A 192 7.63 12.86 -2.66
CA HIS A 192 8.76 12.17 -3.26
C HIS A 192 8.45 10.69 -3.50
N GLY A 193 9.01 10.17 -4.58
CA GLY A 193 8.98 8.76 -4.93
C GLY A 193 10.24 8.39 -5.71
N GLY A 194 10.56 7.10 -5.76
CA GLY A 194 11.69 6.56 -6.51
C GLY A 194 11.22 5.53 -7.53
N LEU A 195 11.79 5.58 -8.73
CA LEU A 195 11.68 4.51 -9.72
C LEU A 195 13.06 3.91 -9.91
N CYS A 196 13.22 2.62 -9.60
CA CYS A 196 14.49 1.93 -9.70
C CYS A 196 14.36 0.68 -10.56
N ASN A 197 15.20 0.55 -11.59
CA ASN A 197 15.28 -0.69 -12.36
C ASN A 197 16.53 -1.52 -12.03
N TYR A 198 17.11 -1.31 -10.84
CA TYR A 198 18.43 -1.78 -10.40
C TYR A 198 19.63 -1.09 -11.06
N GLU A 199 19.62 -0.91 -12.38
CA GLU A 199 20.73 -0.28 -13.12
C GLU A 199 20.71 1.26 -12.99
N ALA A 200 19.54 1.84 -12.82
CA ALA A 200 19.33 3.25 -12.67
C ALA A 200 18.26 3.54 -11.62
N LEU A 201 18.56 4.49 -10.74
CA LEU A 201 17.61 5.11 -9.84
C LEU A 201 17.20 6.48 -10.38
N TYR A 202 15.90 6.71 -10.45
CA TYR A 202 15.30 8.02 -10.70
C TYR A 202 14.55 8.45 -9.46
N LEU A 203 14.76 9.70 -9.04
CA LEU A 203 13.96 10.32 -7.99
C LEU A 203 12.94 11.25 -8.63
N LEU A 204 11.72 11.22 -8.11
CA LEU A 204 10.62 12.03 -8.59
C LEU A 204 10.11 12.93 -7.48
N ARG A 205 9.73 14.16 -7.84
CA ARG A 205 9.16 15.17 -6.94
C ARG A 205 7.91 15.79 -7.54
N ARG A 206 6.84 15.85 -6.76
CA ARG A 206 5.65 16.62 -7.10
C ARG A 206 5.89 18.10 -6.86
N THR A 207 5.50 18.94 -7.82
CA THR A 207 5.65 20.41 -7.77
C THR A 207 4.32 21.16 -7.81
N GLY A 208 3.21 20.43 -7.70
CA GLY A 208 1.88 20.94 -7.94
C GLY A 208 0.84 19.83 -7.93
N ASP A 209 -0.38 20.20 -8.35
CA ASP A 209 -1.49 19.27 -8.47
C ASP A 209 -1.26 18.26 -9.61
N THR A 210 -0.60 18.69 -10.68
CA THR A 210 -0.33 17.91 -11.89
C THR A 210 1.15 17.88 -12.27
N GLY A 211 1.98 18.70 -11.62
CA GLY A 211 3.40 18.82 -11.89
C GLY A 211 4.22 17.68 -11.30
N LEU A 212 5.08 17.08 -12.12
CA LEU A 212 6.03 16.05 -11.73
C LEU A 212 7.40 16.36 -12.32
N GLN A 213 8.40 16.34 -11.45
CA GLN A 213 9.80 16.46 -11.81
C GLN A 213 10.52 15.15 -11.61
N ILE A 214 11.51 14.87 -12.45
CA ILE A 214 12.37 13.68 -12.37
C ILE A 214 13.84 14.08 -12.47
N THR A 215 14.69 13.40 -11.72
CA THR A 215 16.14 13.60 -11.78
C THR A 215 16.75 13.03 -13.05
N ARG A 216 18.01 13.37 -13.31
CA ARG A 216 18.87 12.50 -14.14
C ARG A 216 18.90 11.08 -13.53
N PRO A 217 19.23 10.04 -14.30
CA PRO A 217 19.51 8.74 -13.71
C PRO A 217 20.74 8.82 -12.81
N PHE A 218 20.63 8.20 -11.63
CA PHE A 218 21.77 7.81 -10.81
C PHE A 218 22.13 6.38 -11.18
N LEU A 219 23.23 6.21 -11.92
CA LEU A 219 23.57 4.91 -12.49
C LEU A 219 24.25 4.03 -11.45
N TYR A 220 24.00 2.73 -11.51
CA TYR A 220 24.65 1.75 -10.63
C TYR A 220 26.18 1.74 -10.77
N SER A 221 26.72 2.24 -11.89
CA SER A 221 28.15 2.39 -12.15
C SER A 221 28.76 3.66 -11.53
N GLU A 222 27.93 4.63 -11.14
CA GLU A 222 28.40 5.82 -10.42
C GLU A 222 28.72 5.48 -8.96
N ARG A 223 29.70 6.19 -8.38
CA ARG A 223 30.22 5.95 -7.02
C ARG A 223 30.25 7.26 -6.21
N GLY A 224 30.42 7.11 -4.90
CA GLY A 224 30.52 8.26 -4.00
C GLY A 224 29.21 9.06 -3.94
N ILE A 225 29.33 10.37 -3.80
CA ILE A 225 28.18 11.29 -3.70
C ILE A 225 27.31 11.37 -4.97
N ARG A 226 27.81 10.87 -6.10
CA ARG A 226 27.07 10.85 -7.37
C ARG A 226 26.28 9.57 -7.59
N GLY A 227 26.47 8.56 -6.74
CA GLY A 227 25.84 7.25 -6.87
C GLY A 227 24.43 7.17 -6.28
N PRO A 228 23.71 6.06 -6.56
CA PRO A 228 22.34 5.86 -6.11
C PRO A 228 22.18 5.82 -4.59
N ILE A 229 23.18 5.32 -3.84
CA ILE A 229 23.13 5.28 -2.36
C ILE A 229 23.11 6.70 -1.78
N ALA A 230 23.91 7.61 -2.33
CA ALA A 230 23.96 9.01 -1.90
C ALA A 230 22.62 9.72 -2.19
N ALA A 231 22.05 9.50 -3.38
CA ALA A 231 20.76 10.03 -3.77
C ALA A 231 19.62 9.50 -2.89
N LEU A 232 19.60 8.19 -2.61
CA LEU A 232 18.59 7.56 -1.76
C LEU A 232 18.72 8.02 -0.30
N THR A 233 19.95 8.17 0.20
CA THR A 233 20.20 8.75 1.53
C THR A 233 19.67 10.17 1.62
N TYR A 234 19.95 11.01 0.63
CA TYR A 234 19.44 12.38 0.59
C TYR A 234 17.91 12.42 0.65
N ILE A 235 17.22 11.68 -0.21
CA ILE A 235 15.76 11.77 -0.29
C ILE A 235 15.07 11.20 0.94
N CYS A 236 15.62 10.14 1.54
CA CYS A 236 15.13 9.58 2.79
C CYS A 236 15.37 10.52 3.97
N HIS A 237 16.56 11.11 4.07
CA HIS A 237 16.86 12.14 5.07
C HIS A 237 15.91 13.33 4.93
N TYR A 238 15.74 13.85 3.71
CA TYR A 238 14.86 14.97 3.43
C TYR A 238 13.41 14.64 3.82
N SER A 239 12.91 13.47 3.43
CA SER A 239 11.54 13.03 3.72
C SER A 239 11.30 12.72 5.21
N ALA A 240 12.35 12.39 5.96
CA ALA A 240 12.28 12.18 7.40
C ALA A 240 12.31 13.50 8.20
N THR A 241 13.07 14.49 7.74
CA THR A 241 13.35 15.74 8.49
C THR A 241 12.48 16.92 8.07
N LYS A 242 11.89 16.89 6.88
CA LYS A 242 10.94 17.89 6.43
C LYS A 242 9.52 17.36 6.63
N GLU A 243 8.67 18.20 7.24
CA GLU A 243 7.26 17.89 7.33
C GLU A 243 6.68 17.68 5.93
N SER A 244 5.86 16.64 5.82
CA SER A 244 5.26 16.22 4.56
C SER A 244 4.22 17.26 4.14
N PHE A 245 4.58 18.14 3.20
CA PHE A 245 3.69 19.15 2.62
C PHE A 245 2.64 18.51 1.71
N HIS A 246 1.40 18.98 1.81
CA HIS A 246 0.24 18.46 1.06
C HIS A 246 0.17 19.04 -0.36
N TYR A 247 0.10 18.20 -1.39
CA TYR A 247 -0.33 18.60 -2.74
C TYR A 247 -1.58 17.82 -3.17
N SER A 248 -2.57 18.56 -3.69
CA SER A 248 -3.86 18.12 -4.26
C SER A 248 -3.65 17.13 -5.43
N PRO A 249 -4.63 16.26 -5.79
CA PRO A 249 -6.07 16.51 -5.93
C PRO A 249 -6.94 15.76 -4.93
N VAL A 250 -6.33 15.20 -3.89
CA VAL A 250 -7.07 14.78 -2.70
C VAL A 250 -7.55 16.09 -2.07
N ALA A 251 -8.83 16.43 -2.30
CA ALA A 251 -9.42 17.70 -1.86
C ALA A 251 -9.02 17.96 -0.41
N GLY A 252 -8.48 19.16 -0.15
CA GLY A 252 -7.87 19.58 1.11
C GLY A 252 -8.68 19.08 2.31
N GLY A 253 -8.21 17.98 2.90
CA GLY A 253 -8.73 17.43 4.13
C GLY A 253 -7.84 17.85 5.30
N PRO A 254 -8.32 17.71 6.54
CA PRO A 254 -7.44 17.79 7.71
C PRO A 254 -6.21 16.87 7.51
N PRO A 255 -5.05 17.23 8.09
CA PRO A 255 -3.87 16.36 8.05
C PRO A 255 -4.23 14.94 8.51
N GLY A 256 -3.88 13.93 7.71
CA GLY A 256 -4.26 12.54 8.00
C GLY A 256 -5.44 12.02 7.19
N VAL A 257 -6.23 12.87 6.56
CA VAL A 257 -7.44 12.47 5.82
C VAL A 257 -7.14 12.29 4.33
N HIS A 258 -7.61 11.18 3.77
CA HIS A 258 -7.56 10.93 2.32
C HIS A 258 -8.97 11.03 1.73
N THR A 259 -9.18 12.01 0.86
CA THR A 259 -10.46 12.27 0.17
C THR A 259 -10.47 11.67 -1.24
N PHE A 260 -11.41 10.76 -1.51
CA PHE A 260 -11.61 10.14 -2.83
C PHE A 260 -13.04 10.32 -3.32
N VAL A 261 -13.24 10.01 -4.60
CA VAL A 261 -14.53 10.06 -5.29
C VAL A 261 -14.60 8.83 -6.18
N LEU A 262 -15.77 8.19 -6.26
CA LEU A 262 -16.00 7.11 -7.22
C LEU A 262 -16.27 7.72 -8.60
N ASP A 263 -15.34 7.50 -9.53
CA ASP A 263 -15.45 7.96 -10.92
C ASP A 263 -16.27 6.99 -11.76
N ASP A 264 -16.14 5.69 -11.46
CA ASP A 264 -16.82 4.59 -12.15
C ASP A 264 -17.60 3.77 -11.12
N LEU A 265 -18.90 4.02 -11.03
CA LEU A 265 -19.76 3.45 -10.00
C LEU A 265 -20.41 2.17 -10.51
N GLU A 266 -20.17 1.05 -9.82
CA GLU A 266 -20.69 -0.26 -10.20
C GLU A 266 -21.91 -0.65 -9.37
N ILE A 267 -21.89 -0.33 -8.07
CA ILE A 267 -22.96 -0.63 -7.13
C ILE A 267 -23.43 0.65 -6.44
N GLU A 268 -24.73 0.92 -6.56
CA GLU A 268 -25.44 1.94 -5.79
C GLU A 268 -26.26 1.27 -4.69
N GLY A 269 -25.74 1.32 -3.46
CA GLY A 269 -26.50 0.99 -2.27
C GLY A 269 -27.26 2.19 -1.72
N THR A 270 -28.08 1.92 -0.71
CA THR A 270 -28.80 2.91 0.08
C THR A 270 -28.25 2.89 1.51
N TRP A 271 -28.39 4.00 2.24
CA TRP A 271 -28.00 3.98 3.66
C TRP A 271 -29.07 3.35 4.56
N ASP A 272 -30.31 3.45 4.13
CA ASP A 272 -31.52 2.87 4.70
C ASP A 272 -32.55 2.73 3.55
N LYS A 273 -33.63 1.99 3.77
CA LYS A 273 -34.66 1.68 2.76
C LYS A 273 -35.17 2.89 1.98
N ASP A 274 -35.14 4.07 2.60
CA ASP A 274 -35.75 5.28 2.05
C ASP A 274 -34.73 6.35 1.63
N ILE A 275 -33.41 6.13 1.80
CA ILE A 275 -32.39 7.15 1.53
C ILE A 275 -31.47 6.72 0.38
N ARG A 276 -31.72 7.31 -0.80
CA ARG A 276 -30.82 7.20 -1.96
C ARG A 276 -29.69 8.21 -1.87
N VAL A 277 -28.45 7.74 -1.99
CA VAL A 277 -27.24 8.55 -1.91
C VAL A 277 -26.79 8.94 -3.32
N PRO A 278 -26.61 10.24 -3.63
CA PRO A 278 -26.04 10.66 -4.91
C PRO A 278 -24.51 10.49 -4.88
N TRP A 279 -24.03 9.26 -5.05
CA TRP A 279 -22.63 8.85 -4.88
C TRP A 279 -21.61 9.66 -5.70
N THR A 280 -21.97 10.09 -6.92
CA THR A 280 -21.13 10.96 -7.77
C THR A 280 -20.89 12.35 -7.16
N ASN A 281 -21.74 12.75 -6.21
CA ASN A 281 -21.65 14.01 -5.47
C ASN A 281 -21.13 13.81 -4.03
N MET A 282 -20.60 12.62 -3.71
CA MET A 282 -20.04 12.31 -2.40
C MET A 282 -18.51 12.28 -2.45
N ASN A 283 -17.91 12.65 -1.32
CA ASN A 283 -16.50 12.46 -1.01
C ASN A 283 -16.37 11.31 0.00
N LEU A 284 -15.45 10.40 -0.27
CA LEU A 284 -15.03 9.34 0.65
C LEU A 284 -13.83 9.86 1.44
N ARG A 285 -13.99 10.14 2.73
CA ARG A 285 -12.91 10.63 3.60
C ARG A 285 -12.40 9.49 4.46
N LEU A 286 -11.19 9.03 4.19
CA LEU A 286 -10.54 7.92 4.88
C LEU A 286 -9.59 8.47 5.94
N TYR A 287 -9.69 7.97 7.16
CA TYR A 287 -9.01 8.51 8.35
C TYR A 287 -7.93 7.59 8.87
N ASN A 288 -8.30 6.38 9.26
CA ASN A 288 -7.41 5.46 9.95
C ASN A 288 -7.35 4.17 9.17
N ALA A 289 -6.13 3.78 8.79
CA ALA A 289 -5.92 2.43 8.31
C ALA A 289 -6.00 1.45 9.48
N ILE A 290 -6.76 0.39 9.28
CA ILE A 290 -7.03 -0.66 10.26
C ILE A 290 -6.15 -1.87 9.96
N SER A 291 -6.16 -2.31 8.70
CA SER A 291 -5.37 -3.45 8.25
C SER A 291 -4.97 -3.29 6.78
N LYS A 292 -3.98 -4.07 6.37
CA LYS A 292 -3.51 -4.11 4.98
C LYS A 292 -3.04 -5.51 4.61
N ASN A 293 -3.79 -6.15 3.72
CA ASN A 293 -3.50 -7.45 3.12
C ASN A 293 -3.54 -7.34 1.59
N ILE A 294 -4.55 -7.92 0.94
CA ILE A 294 -4.84 -7.74 -0.50
C ILE A 294 -5.47 -6.35 -0.74
N ALA A 295 -6.25 -5.86 0.23
CA ALA A 295 -6.80 -4.51 0.23
C ALA A 295 -6.31 -3.75 1.46
N SER A 296 -6.31 -2.43 1.35
CA SER A 296 -6.19 -1.52 2.49
C SER A 296 -7.57 -1.33 3.11
N VAL A 297 -7.73 -1.68 4.38
CA VAL A 297 -8.97 -1.47 5.13
C VAL A 297 -8.83 -0.21 5.96
N MET A 298 -9.72 0.75 5.75
CA MET A 298 -9.67 2.06 6.42
C MET A 298 -11.04 2.44 6.98
N SER A 299 -11.07 3.06 8.16
CA SER A 299 -12.29 3.71 8.64
C SER A 299 -12.37 5.15 8.12
N GLY A 300 -13.58 5.67 8.03
CA GLY A 300 -13.80 7.04 7.61
C GLY A 300 -15.26 7.40 7.53
N GLU A 301 -15.57 8.34 6.64
CA GLU A 301 -16.93 8.81 6.41
C GLU A 301 -17.22 9.10 4.94
N VAL A 302 -18.51 9.06 4.60
CA VAL A 302 -19.04 9.56 3.34
C VAL A 302 -19.70 10.90 3.61
N VAL A 303 -19.26 11.95 2.90
CA VAL A 303 -19.79 13.31 3.04
C VAL A 303 -20.17 13.92 1.69
N PRO A 304 -21.19 14.79 1.65
CA PRO A 304 -21.50 15.56 0.46
C PRO A 304 -20.33 16.45 0.02
N ARG A 305 -20.15 16.58 -1.29
CA ARG A 305 -19.26 17.58 -1.88
C ARG A 305 -19.77 19.00 -1.60
N GLN A 306 -18.87 19.96 -1.58
CA GLN A 306 -19.24 21.38 -1.46
C GLN A 306 -20.27 21.74 -2.55
N GLY A 307 -21.37 22.39 -2.13
CA GLY A 307 -22.48 22.73 -3.03
C GLY A 307 -23.53 21.63 -3.23
N THR A 308 -23.32 20.41 -2.70
CA THR A 308 -24.31 19.34 -2.78
C THR A 308 -25.34 19.48 -1.65
N ILE A 309 -26.63 19.61 -2.02
CA ILE A 309 -27.73 19.67 -1.06
C ILE A 309 -28.08 18.25 -0.63
N PHE A 310 -27.30 17.70 0.30
CA PHE A 310 -27.56 16.40 0.92
C PHE A 310 -27.09 16.44 2.37
N LYS A 311 -28.02 16.25 3.32
CA LYS A 311 -27.78 16.60 4.73
C LYS A 311 -27.17 15.49 5.58
N TYR A 312 -27.02 14.33 4.99
CA TYR A 312 -26.63 13.13 5.71
C TYR A 312 -25.15 12.84 5.50
N GLN A 313 -24.54 12.35 6.56
CA GLN A 313 -23.17 11.88 6.61
C GLN A 313 -23.19 10.55 7.35
N LYS A 314 -22.37 9.61 6.92
CA LYS A 314 -22.34 8.28 7.52
C LYS A 314 -20.90 7.83 7.70
N THR A 315 -20.59 7.27 8.86
CA THR A 315 -19.34 6.53 9.05
C THR A 315 -19.38 5.27 8.21
N ALA A 316 -18.22 4.89 7.69
CA ALA A 316 -18.08 3.74 6.82
C ALA A 316 -16.70 3.12 6.97
N PHE A 317 -16.64 1.85 6.61
CA PHE A 317 -15.38 1.15 6.36
C PHE A 317 -15.13 1.10 4.86
N PHE A 318 -13.89 1.33 4.48
CA PHE A 318 -13.44 1.33 3.10
C PHE A 318 -12.47 0.18 2.91
N LYS A 319 -12.80 -0.75 2.03
CA LYS A 319 -11.81 -1.66 1.46
C LYS A 319 -11.34 -1.08 0.14
N VAL A 320 -10.04 -0.82 0.04
CA VAL A 320 -9.41 -0.19 -1.12
C VAL A 320 -8.44 -1.19 -1.75
N TYR A 321 -8.79 -1.64 -2.96
CA TYR A 321 -8.00 -2.57 -3.76
C TYR A 321 -7.17 -1.81 -4.78
N ASP A 322 -5.91 -2.21 -4.92
CA ASP A 322 -5.07 -1.76 -6.01
C ASP A 322 -5.31 -2.60 -7.27
N ILE A 323 -6.22 -2.13 -8.13
CA ILE A 323 -6.64 -2.89 -9.34
C ILE A 323 -5.67 -2.75 -10.51
N THR A 324 -4.51 -2.13 -10.29
CA THR A 324 -3.39 -2.17 -11.24
C THR A 324 -2.80 -3.58 -11.32
N GLN A 325 -3.03 -4.39 -10.29
CA GLN A 325 -2.79 -5.83 -10.32
C GLN A 325 -4.08 -6.56 -10.69
N PRO A 326 -4.11 -7.37 -11.77
CA PRO A 326 -5.31 -8.09 -12.19
C PRO A 326 -5.91 -8.99 -11.10
N SER A 327 -5.06 -9.62 -10.28
CA SER A 327 -5.51 -10.47 -9.16
C SER A 327 -6.30 -9.70 -8.10
N ASN A 328 -5.97 -8.43 -7.87
CA ASN A 328 -6.67 -7.59 -6.90
C ASN A 328 -8.04 -7.16 -7.45
N LEU A 329 -8.16 -6.95 -8.77
CA LEU A 329 -9.45 -6.71 -9.42
C LEU A 329 -10.34 -7.97 -9.32
N GLU A 330 -9.79 -9.14 -9.66
CA GLU A 330 -10.49 -10.43 -9.52
C GLU A 330 -10.99 -10.63 -8.07
N ALA A 331 -10.16 -10.31 -7.07
CA ALA A 331 -10.53 -10.40 -5.66
C ALA A 331 -11.63 -9.40 -5.25
N ALA A 332 -11.53 -8.14 -5.70
CA ALA A 332 -12.54 -7.12 -5.45
C ALA A 332 -13.90 -7.50 -6.06
N ASP A 333 -13.90 -7.99 -7.30
CA ASP A 333 -15.10 -8.43 -8.02
C ASP A 333 -15.76 -9.62 -7.34
N ALA A 334 -14.95 -10.60 -6.89
CA ALA A 334 -15.45 -11.74 -6.14
C ALA A 334 -16.12 -11.32 -4.82
N GLU A 335 -15.54 -10.37 -4.09
CA GLU A 335 -16.13 -9.87 -2.84
C GLU A 335 -17.42 -9.09 -3.09
N ILE A 336 -17.46 -8.20 -4.10
CA ILE A 336 -18.68 -7.48 -4.51
C ILE A 336 -19.77 -8.47 -4.89
N LYS A 337 -19.42 -9.53 -5.63
CA LYS A 337 -20.36 -10.59 -6.00
C LYS A 337 -20.92 -11.29 -4.76
N SER A 338 -20.08 -11.57 -3.76
CA SER A 338 -20.53 -12.17 -2.50
C SER A 338 -21.54 -11.28 -1.77
N TYR A 339 -21.29 -9.97 -1.66
CA TYR A 339 -22.28 -9.04 -1.11
C TYR A 339 -23.57 -9.01 -1.93
N THR A 340 -23.47 -9.02 -3.26
CA THR A 340 -24.62 -8.99 -4.17
C THR A 340 -25.49 -10.24 -4.01
N ASP A 341 -24.88 -11.43 -4.00
CA ASP A 341 -25.58 -12.71 -3.82
C ASP A 341 -26.23 -12.82 -2.42
N LEU A 342 -25.64 -12.17 -1.41
CA LEU A 342 -26.07 -12.20 -0.01
C LEU A 342 -26.85 -10.94 0.41
N LYS A 343 -27.41 -10.19 -0.54
CA LYS A 343 -28.12 -8.92 -0.30
C LYS A 343 -29.15 -8.97 0.83
N ALA A 344 -29.85 -10.10 0.98
CA ALA A 344 -30.87 -10.28 2.02
C ALA A 344 -30.31 -10.46 3.45
N LEU A 345 -29.00 -10.69 3.60
CA LEU A 345 -28.33 -10.82 4.90
C LEU A 345 -27.69 -9.50 5.36
N GLN A 346 -27.53 -8.55 4.44
CA GLN A 346 -26.89 -7.26 4.70
C GLN A 346 -27.64 -6.44 5.75
N GLY A 347 -26.90 -5.77 6.62
CA GLY A 347 -27.41 -4.98 7.75
C GLY A 347 -27.88 -5.82 8.94
N LYS A 348 -28.02 -7.14 8.77
CA LYS A 348 -28.49 -8.06 9.82
C LYS A 348 -27.40 -9.01 10.32
N TYR A 349 -26.77 -9.73 9.39
CA TYR A 349 -25.75 -10.74 9.70
C TYR A 349 -24.38 -10.42 9.07
N ILE A 350 -24.37 -9.63 8.00
CA ILE A 350 -23.18 -9.12 7.33
C ILE A 350 -23.31 -7.60 7.14
N PRO A 351 -22.22 -6.84 6.93
CA PRO A 351 -22.29 -5.42 6.63
C PRO A 351 -23.17 -5.10 5.42
N MET A 352 -23.79 -3.93 5.42
CA MET A 352 -24.31 -3.36 4.17
C MET A 352 -23.18 -2.91 3.26
N LEU A 353 -23.28 -3.23 1.96
CA LEU A 353 -22.47 -2.64 0.90
C LEU A 353 -23.17 -1.38 0.41
N TYR A 354 -22.71 -0.22 0.87
CA TYR A 354 -23.27 1.08 0.50
C TYR A 354 -22.94 1.48 -0.93
N ALA A 355 -21.72 1.20 -1.39
CA ALA A 355 -21.32 1.43 -2.76
C ALA A 355 -20.11 0.60 -3.12
N ALA A 356 -19.94 0.34 -4.41
CA ALA A 356 -18.68 -0.13 -4.95
C ALA A 356 -18.39 0.58 -6.28
N GLY A 357 -17.13 0.91 -6.50
CA GLY A 357 -16.70 1.59 -7.72
C GLY A 357 -15.22 1.84 -7.76
N ALA A 358 -14.73 2.34 -8.88
CA ALA A 358 -13.33 2.67 -9.08
C ALA A 358 -13.07 4.18 -9.05
N THR A 359 -11.88 4.52 -8.60
CA THR A 359 -11.32 5.87 -8.64
C THR A 359 -10.06 5.81 -9.49
N LEU A 360 -9.95 6.73 -10.44
CA LEU A 360 -8.76 6.91 -11.29
C LEU A 360 -8.29 5.63 -11.99
N LYS A 361 -9.21 4.68 -12.24
CA LYS A 361 -8.96 3.38 -12.89
C LYS A 361 -7.83 2.57 -12.24
N SER A 362 -7.44 2.88 -11.01
CA SER A 362 -6.31 2.25 -10.31
C SER A 362 -6.71 1.71 -8.94
N LEU A 363 -7.70 2.33 -8.30
CA LEU A 363 -8.20 1.89 -7.01
C LEU A 363 -9.66 1.50 -7.13
N LYS A 364 -10.03 0.37 -6.54
CA LYS A 364 -11.43 -0.05 -6.40
C LYS A 364 -11.83 -0.02 -4.94
N PHE A 365 -12.94 0.64 -4.66
CA PHE A 365 -13.47 0.87 -3.33
C PHE A 365 -14.71 0.03 -3.11
N LEU A 366 -14.78 -0.62 -1.96
CA LEU A 366 -16.03 -1.09 -1.36
C LEU A 366 -16.30 -0.22 -0.14
N VAL A 367 -17.43 0.47 -0.14
CA VAL A 367 -17.91 1.31 0.95
C VAL A 367 -18.89 0.48 1.76
N LEU A 368 -18.49 0.11 2.98
CA LEU A 368 -19.19 -0.83 3.85
C LEU A 368 -19.75 -0.13 5.09
N GLU A 369 -20.83 -0.70 5.64
CA GLU A 369 -21.36 -0.34 6.94
C GLU A 369 -20.30 -0.45 8.03
N ASP A 370 -20.21 0.59 8.87
CA ASP A 370 -19.48 0.53 10.13
C ASP A 370 -20.21 -0.38 11.11
N CYS A 371 -19.62 -1.54 11.35
CA CYS A 371 -20.18 -2.61 12.18
C CYS A 371 -19.63 -2.61 13.61
N GLY A 372 -18.87 -1.59 14.00
CA GLY A 372 -18.21 -1.48 15.30
C GLY A 372 -16.80 -2.07 15.30
N LYS A 373 -16.41 -2.66 16.44
CA LYS A 373 -15.05 -3.17 16.66
C LYS A 373 -14.94 -4.62 16.23
N THR A 374 -13.79 -4.99 15.67
CA THR A 374 -13.43 -6.39 15.47
C THR A 374 -13.51 -7.16 16.79
N ALA A 375 -14.09 -8.36 16.76
CA ALA A 375 -14.21 -9.22 17.91
C ALA A 375 -12.83 -9.64 18.42
N SER A 376 -12.67 -9.64 19.74
CA SER A 376 -11.46 -10.05 20.44
C SER A 376 -11.83 -10.65 21.79
N ASP A 377 -10.89 -11.37 22.41
CA ASP A 377 -11.11 -12.03 23.70
C ASP A 377 -11.59 -11.03 24.78
N GLU A 378 -11.22 -9.76 24.66
CA GLU A 378 -11.56 -8.67 25.61
C GLU A 378 -12.94 -8.04 25.37
N ASN A 379 -13.57 -8.24 24.21
CA ASN A 379 -14.80 -7.55 23.84
C ASN A 379 -15.99 -8.46 23.49
N ILE A 380 -15.81 -9.76 23.61
CA ILE A 380 -16.87 -10.76 23.45
C ILE A 380 -17.33 -11.32 24.79
N ASP A 381 -18.55 -11.86 24.82
CA ASP A 381 -19.14 -12.52 25.98
C ASP A 381 -19.77 -13.87 25.58
N ARG A 382 -20.39 -14.58 26.52
CA ARG A 382 -21.06 -15.86 26.20
C ARG A 382 -22.20 -15.72 25.18
N SER A 383 -22.83 -14.55 25.09
CA SER A 383 -23.93 -14.31 24.15
C SER A 383 -23.45 -14.13 22.72
N PHE A 384 -22.21 -13.66 22.51
CA PHE A 384 -21.57 -13.52 21.21
C PHE A 384 -21.69 -14.79 20.36
N TRP A 385 -21.36 -15.96 20.93
CA TRP A 385 -21.33 -17.23 20.22
C TRP A 385 -22.68 -17.64 19.66
N GLY A 386 -23.77 -17.38 20.39
CA GLY A 386 -25.12 -17.61 19.90
C GLY A 386 -25.49 -16.72 18.70
N HIS A 387 -24.98 -15.50 18.66
CA HIS A 387 -25.19 -14.58 17.53
C HIS A 387 -24.28 -14.92 16.34
N ALA A 388 -23.01 -15.27 16.58
CA ALA A 388 -22.08 -15.73 15.56
C ALA A 388 -22.61 -16.98 14.84
N GLN A 389 -23.12 -17.96 15.59
CA GLN A 389 -23.73 -19.17 15.04
C GLN A 389 -24.92 -18.83 14.11
N LYS A 390 -25.81 -17.92 14.55
CA LYS A 390 -26.94 -17.47 13.72
C LYS A 390 -26.49 -16.80 12.42
N ALA A 391 -25.41 -16.02 12.45
CA ALA A 391 -24.88 -15.37 11.25
C ALA A 391 -24.32 -16.41 10.26
N ILE A 392 -23.59 -17.41 10.75
CA ILE A 392 -23.05 -18.50 9.94
C ILE A 392 -24.19 -19.36 9.37
N ASP A 393 -25.18 -19.74 10.19
CA ASP A 393 -26.32 -20.53 9.71
C ASP A 393 -27.12 -19.79 8.63
N ALA A 394 -27.27 -18.47 8.76
CA ALA A 394 -27.91 -17.64 7.75
C ALA A 394 -27.13 -17.62 6.42
N LEU A 395 -25.79 -17.62 6.49
CA LEU A 395 -24.91 -17.75 5.33
C LEU A 395 -25.04 -19.13 4.67
N HIS A 396 -25.00 -20.19 5.48
CA HIS A 396 -25.11 -21.58 5.06
C HIS A 396 -26.46 -21.89 4.41
N ALA A 397 -27.54 -21.31 4.91
CA ALA A 397 -28.88 -21.40 4.31
C ALA A 397 -28.94 -20.82 2.88
N ARG A 398 -27.95 -20.02 2.47
CA ARG A 398 -27.77 -19.53 1.09
C ARG A 398 -26.80 -20.38 0.26
N GLY A 399 -26.42 -21.56 0.76
CA GLY A 399 -25.54 -22.50 0.06
C GLY A 399 -24.08 -22.05 0.01
N ARG A 400 -23.66 -21.18 0.93
CA ARG A 400 -22.34 -20.54 0.94
C ARG A 400 -21.63 -20.75 2.29
N VAL A 401 -20.31 -20.65 2.27
CA VAL A 401 -19.44 -20.59 3.46
C VAL A 401 -18.65 -19.28 3.45
N HIS A 402 -18.17 -18.86 4.60
CA HIS A 402 -17.27 -17.71 4.74
C HIS A 402 -15.90 -18.02 4.11
N GLY A 403 -15.35 -19.20 4.40
CA GLY A 403 -14.11 -19.71 3.80
C GLY A 403 -12.81 -19.24 4.46
N ASP A 404 -12.88 -18.29 5.39
CA ASP A 404 -11.78 -17.84 6.26
C ASP A 404 -12.35 -17.51 7.64
N LEU A 405 -12.81 -18.50 8.39
CA LEU A 405 -13.45 -18.25 9.68
C LEU A 405 -12.42 -18.09 10.80
N LYS A 406 -12.45 -16.92 11.45
CA LYS A 406 -11.58 -16.55 12.57
C LYS A 406 -12.27 -15.48 13.40
N LEU A 407 -11.89 -15.35 14.67
CA LEU A 407 -12.53 -14.39 15.58
C LEU A 407 -12.49 -12.95 15.03
N GLU A 408 -11.37 -12.56 14.41
CA GLU A 408 -11.21 -11.23 13.81
C GLU A 408 -12.12 -10.94 12.60
N ASN A 409 -12.79 -11.95 12.05
CA ASN A 409 -13.78 -11.78 10.97
C ASN A 409 -15.20 -11.59 11.50
N PHE A 410 -15.36 -11.31 12.80
CA PHE A 410 -16.60 -10.81 13.38
C PHE A 410 -16.41 -9.36 13.83
N ALA A 411 -17.44 -8.54 13.62
CA ALA A 411 -17.56 -7.20 14.19
C ALA A 411 -18.69 -7.17 15.22
N VAL A 412 -18.44 -6.48 16.33
CA VAL A 412 -19.36 -6.35 17.46
C VAL A 412 -19.68 -4.88 17.70
N SER A 413 -20.97 -4.57 17.77
CA SER A 413 -21.48 -3.25 18.13
C SER A 413 -22.80 -3.39 18.88
N ASN A 414 -22.88 -2.87 20.11
CA ASN A 414 -24.09 -2.89 20.94
C ASN A 414 -24.72 -4.30 21.06
N GLY A 415 -23.90 -5.34 21.23
CA GLY A 415 -24.34 -6.74 21.31
C GLY A 415 -24.77 -7.36 19.98
N ILE A 416 -24.71 -6.62 18.87
CA ILE A 416 -24.97 -7.13 17.52
C ILE A 416 -23.66 -7.64 16.94
N VAL A 417 -23.68 -8.90 16.48
CA VAL A 417 -22.55 -9.55 15.81
C VAL A 417 -22.81 -9.59 14.31
N ARG A 418 -21.83 -9.11 13.53
CA ARG A 418 -21.83 -9.20 12.06
C ARG A 418 -20.59 -9.94 11.59
N LEU A 419 -20.75 -10.82 10.62
CA LEU A 419 -19.66 -11.50 9.92
C LEU A 419 -19.12 -10.57 8.82
N ILE A 420 -17.84 -10.26 8.88
CA ILE A 420 -17.14 -9.31 8.00
C ILE A 420 -16.08 -10.02 7.16
N ASP A 421 -15.56 -9.35 6.13
CA ASP A 421 -14.51 -9.87 5.24
C ASP A 421 -14.92 -11.05 4.33
N LEU A 422 -15.88 -10.79 3.43
CA LEU A 422 -16.42 -11.81 2.51
C LEU A 422 -15.51 -12.13 1.31
N GLY A 423 -14.22 -11.78 1.37
CA GLY A 423 -13.28 -11.98 0.25
C GLY A 423 -13.04 -13.46 -0.10
N ALA A 424 -13.14 -14.36 0.87
CA ALA A 424 -13.04 -15.81 0.68
C ALA A 424 -14.40 -16.51 0.50
N CYS A 425 -15.51 -15.76 0.56
CA CYS A 425 -16.85 -16.34 0.55
C CYS A 425 -17.16 -17.00 -0.79
N ARG A 426 -17.61 -18.26 -0.72
CA ARG A 426 -17.83 -19.10 -1.91
C ARG A 426 -19.03 -20.04 -1.74
N PRO A 427 -19.65 -20.46 -2.85
CA PRO A 427 -20.55 -21.62 -2.84
C PRO A 427 -19.80 -22.85 -2.33
N ALA A 428 -20.45 -23.66 -1.50
CA ALA A 428 -19.81 -24.83 -0.93
C ALA A 428 -20.81 -25.93 -0.57
N PRO A 429 -20.39 -27.21 -0.61
CA PRO A 429 -21.23 -28.35 -0.23
C PRO A 429 -21.46 -28.42 1.29
N GLU A 430 -22.30 -29.35 1.74
CA GLU A 430 -22.62 -29.53 3.17
C GLU A 430 -21.40 -29.89 4.02
N ALA A 431 -20.40 -30.57 3.44
CA ALA A 431 -19.16 -30.92 4.13
C ALA A 431 -18.40 -29.68 4.61
N ASP A 432 -18.11 -28.73 3.72
CA ASP A 432 -17.48 -27.46 4.04
C ASP A 432 -18.29 -26.63 5.05
N ARG A 433 -19.63 -26.67 4.96
CA ARG A 433 -20.52 -26.00 5.93
C ARG A 433 -20.38 -26.62 7.33
N SER A 434 -20.29 -27.95 7.39
CA SER A 434 -20.09 -28.68 8.65
C SER A 434 -18.70 -28.40 9.24
N GLU A 435 -17.68 -28.29 8.39
CA GLU A 435 -16.32 -27.90 8.79
C GLU A 435 -16.31 -26.49 9.37
N GLU A 436 -16.92 -25.51 8.71
CA GLU A 436 -16.97 -24.12 9.19
C GLU A 436 -17.70 -23.98 10.54
N ARG A 437 -18.78 -24.75 10.76
CA ARG A 437 -19.42 -24.85 12.09
C ARG A 437 -18.47 -25.43 13.14
N SER A 438 -17.70 -26.45 12.76
CA SER A 438 -16.74 -27.07 13.67
C SER A 438 -15.63 -26.08 14.04
N SER A 439 -15.16 -25.27 13.09
CA SER A 439 -14.22 -24.17 13.35
C SER A 439 -14.78 -23.16 14.35
N LEU A 440 -16.07 -22.81 14.27
CA LEU A 440 -16.70 -21.92 15.26
C LEU A 440 -16.73 -22.54 16.67
N CYS A 441 -17.05 -23.84 16.76
CA CYS A 441 -17.04 -24.56 18.03
C CYS A 441 -15.64 -24.60 18.67
N LEU A 442 -14.60 -24.76 17.85
CA LEU A 442 -13.21 -24.72 18.33
C LEU A 442 -12.85 -23.33 18.87
N LEU A 443 -13.15 -22.26 18.11
CA LEU A 443 -12.91 -20.88 18.58
C LEU A 443 -13.63 -20.59 19.91
N LYS A 444 -14.85 -21.13 20.08
CA LYS A 444 -15.59 -21.02 21.33
C LYS A 444 -14.89 -21.75 22.48
N GLY A 445 -14.47 -22.99 22.25
CA GLY A 445 -13.76 -23.80 23.25
C GLY A 445 -12.47 -23.10 23.71
N ASP A 446 -11.64 -22.64 22.77
CA ASP A 446 -10.41 -21.92 23.05
C ASP A 446 -10.65 -20.66 23.91
N TRP A 447 -11.74 -19.94 23.65
CA TRP A 447 -12.11 -18.78 24.46
C TRP A 447 -12.59 -19.18 25.85
N GLU A 448 -13.45 -20.20 25.97
CA GLU A 448 -13.96 -20.68 27.26
C GLU A 448 -12.83 -21.18 28.17
N GLU A 449 -11.84 -21.90 27.63
CA GLU A 449 -10.66 -22.35 28.38
C GLU A 449 -9.86 -21.17 28.96
N LYS A 450 -9.58 -20.14 28.16
CA LYS A 450 -8.88 -18.93 28.62
C LYS A 450 -9.61 -18.17 29.72
N GLN A 451 -10.94 -18.21 29.75
CA GLN A 451 -11.73 -17.56 30.80
C GLN A 451 -11.67 -18.33 32.13
N VAL A 452 -11.42 -19.64 32.10
CA VAL A 452 -11.25 -20.46 33.30
C VAL A 452 -9.86 -20.25 33.90
N ASP A 453 -8.81 -20.22 33.08
CA ASP A 453 -7.42 -20.06 33.52
C ASP A 453 -7.08 -18.64 34.02
N GLY A 454 -7.90 -17.64 33.69
CA GLY A 454 -7.74 -16.25 34.16
C GLY A 454 -8.48 -15.92 35.46
N ALA A 455 -9.13 -16.91 36.09
CA ALA A 455 -9.93 -16.75 37.31
C ALA A 455 -9.24 -17.21 38.60
N ASP A 456 -7.99 -17.70 38.51
CA ASP A 456 -7.05 -17.94 39.62
C ASP A 456 -6.09 -16.75 39.80
#